data_AF-L1PUV8-F1
#
_entry.id   AF-L1PUV8-F1
#
_cell.length_a   1.000
_cell.length_b   1.000
_cell.length_c   1.000
_cell.angle_alpha   90.00
_cell.angle_beta   90.00
_cell.angle_gamma   90.00
#
_symmetry.space_group_name_H-M   'P 1'
#
loop_
_entity.id
_entity.type
_entity.pdbx_description
1 polymer ?
#
loop_
_entity_poly.entity_id
_entity_poly.type
_entity_poly.pdbx_seq_one_letter_code
_entity_poly.pdbx_strand_id
1 'polypeptide(L)'
;MNKVNFKKILLFLFLCIGFANLYAQFKQPMMNLEHFDEKRYQWGYYFGANTFDFKIDYKDLNYRNASLREIQTDRKVGFNVGLTGSARLVNFLDLRIEPGLVYNKRVLIFPGFSDSKDALRDLNLPTSIFLYY
;
A
#
# COMPACT_ATOMS: atom_id res chain seq x y z
N MET A 1 -23.13 41.12 31.09
CA MET A 1 -23.81 39.80 31.15
C MET A 1 -23.97 39.42 32.62
N ASN A 2 -25.19 39.22 33.13
CA ASN A 2 -25.40 38.94 34.56
C ASN A 2 -24.68 37.65 34.98
N LYS A 3 -23.98 37.67 36.13
CA LYS A 3 -23.23 36.49 36.66
C LYS A 3 -24.10 35.23 36.76
N VAL A 4 -25.41 35.39 37.00
CA VAL A 4 -26.40 34.31 37.04
C VAL A 4 -26.62 33.65 35.66
N ASN A 5 -26.62 34.43 34.58
CA ASN A 5 -26.80 33.91 33.22
C ASN A 5 -25.55 33.20 32.72
N PHE A 6 -24.35 33.66 33.11
CA PHE A 6 -23.09 32.99 32.80
C PHE A 6 -23.00 31.59 33.43
N LYS A 7 -23.40 31.45 34.71
CA LYS A 7 -23.43 30.15 35.40
C LYS A 7 -24.40 29.16 34.75
N LYS A 8 -25.56 29.63 34.27
CA LYS A 8 -26.54 28.79 33.55
C LYS A 8 -26.01 28.28 32.21
N ILE A 9 -25.30 29.13 31.47
CA ILE A 9 -24.65 28.74 30.20
C ILE A 9 -23.56 27.70 30.45
N LEU A 10 -22.74 27.89 31.48
CA LEU A 10 -21.69 26.93 31.85
C LEU A 10 -22.28 25.56 32.23
N LEU A 11 -23.37 25.55 32.99
CA LEU A 11 -24.06 24.31 33.38
C LEU A 11 -24.63 23.58 32.16
N PHE A 12 -25.24 24.32 31.22
CA PHE A 12 -25.77 23.75 29.99
C PHE A 12 -24.66 23.12 29.13
N LEU A 13 -23.52 23.79 29.00
CA LEU A 13 -22.37 23.28 28.26
C LEU A 13 -21.82 21.97 28.87
N PHE A 14 -21.72 21.93 30.20
CA PHE A 14 -21.30 20.73 30.93
C PHE A 14 -22.26 19.55 30.70
N LEU A 15 -23.58 19.84 30.70
CA LEU A 15 -24.63 18.86 30.45
C LEU A 15 -24.57 18.29 29.02
N CYS A 16 -24.33 19.14 28.01
CA CYS A 16 -24.17 18.71 26.62
C CYS A 16 -22.96 17.78 26.42
N ILE A 17 -21.84 18.07 27.09
CA ILE A 17 -20.63 17.22 27.02
C ILE A 17 -20.88 15.87 27.72
N GLY A 18 -21.60 15.86 28.83
CA GLY A 18 -21.99 14.63 29.53
C GLY A 18 -22.84 13.67 28.69
N PHE A 19 -23.84 14.20 27.96
CA PHE A 19 -24.71 13.38 27.11
C PHE A 19 -24.01 12.80 25.88
N ALA A 20 -23.03 13.49 25.30
CA ALA A 20 -22.26 12.98 24.16
C ALA A 20 -21.47 11.70 24.48
N ASN A 21 -21.05 11.53 25.74
CA ASN A 21 -20.25 10.38 26.19
C ASN A 21 -21.10 9.13 26.49
N LEU A 22 -22.42 9.27 26.70
CA LEU A 22 -23.30 8.13 26.98
C LEU A 22 -23.46 7.22 25.75
N TYR A 23 -23.50 7.79 24.54
CA TYR A 23 -23.58 7.02 23.30
C TYR A 23 -22.36 6.12 23.05
N ALA A 24 -21.19 6.47 23.61
CA ALA A 24 -19.98 5.66 23.47
C ALA A 24 -20.00 4.38 24.33
N GLN A 25 -20.76 4.37 25.43
CA GLN A 25 -20.85 3.22 26.36
C GLN A 25 -21.83 2.14 25.89
N PHE A 26 -22.83 2.50 25.08
CA PHE A 26 -23.76 1.54 24.47
C PHE A 26 -23.19 0.83 23.24
N LYS A 27 -21.95 1.16 22.85
CA LYS A 27 -21.28 0.42 21.78
C LYS A 27 -20.93 -0.96 22.33
N GLN A 28 -21.47 -2.01 21.70
CA GLN A 28 -21.13 -3.39 22.04
C GLN A 28 -19.61 -3.55 22.11
N PRO A 29 -19.06 -4.19 23.16
CA PRO A 29 -17.64 -4.45 23.24
C PRO A 29 -17.22 -5.23 22.00
N MET A 30 -16.06 -4.88 21.42
CA MET A 30 -15.50 -5.65 20.33
C MET A 30 -15.19 -7.05 20.85
N MET A 31 -16.06 -8.02 20.55
CA MET A 31 -15.79 -9.42 20.87
C MET A 31 -14.66 -9.90 19.96
N ASN A 32 -13.60 -10.40 20.57
CA ASN A 32 -12.54 -11.07 19.83
C ASN A 32 -13.12 -12.35 19.19
N LEU A 33 -12.80 -12.60 17.93
CA LEU A 33 -13.14 -13.87 17.30
C LEU A 33 -12.07 -14.90 17.68
N GLU A 34 -12.24 -15.54 18.83
CA GLU A 34 -11.26 -16.47 19.41
C GLU A 34 -10.89 -17.62 18.46
N HIS A 35 -11.84 -18.13 17.67
CA HIS A 35 -11.63 -19.22 16.70
C HIS A 35 -11.47 -18.73 15.25
N PHE A 36 -11.14 -17.45 15.01
CA PHE A 36 -10.90 -16.97 13.65
C PHE A 36 -9.69 -17.65 13.01
N ASP A 37 -8.63 -17.83 13.79
CA ASP A 37 -7.38 -18.43 13.34
C ASP A 37 -7.43 -19.95 13.24
N GLU A 38 -8.42 -20.62 13.82
CA GLU A 38 -8.60 -22.08 13.75
C GLU A 38 -9.25 -22.56 12.44
N LYS A 39 -9.76 -21.62 11.63
CA LYS A 39 -10.45 -21.96 10.39
C LYS A 39 -9.50 -22.63 9.39
N ARG A 40 -9.92 -23.79 8.87
CA ARG A 40 -9.15 -24.55 7.85
C ARG A 40 -8.85 -23.74 6.59
N TYR A 41 -9.76 -22.84 6.21
CA TYR A 41 -9.59 -21.97 5.04
C TYR A 41 -9.82 -20.52 5.45
N GLN A 42 -8.96 -19.63 4.98
CA GLN A 42 -9.05 -18.19 5.17
C GLN A 42 -8.91 -17.50 3.81
N TRP A 43 -9.71 -16.47 3.59
CA TRP A 43 -9.69 -15.69 2.35
C TRP A 43 -9.68 -14.20 2.68
N GLY A 44 -9.00 -13.42 1.85
CA GLY A 44 -8.90 -11.98 2.03
C GLY A 44 -8.53 -11.28 0.73
N TYR A 45 -8.43 -9.96 0.83
CA TYR A 45 -7.97 -9.07 -0.23
C TYR A 45 -6.76 -8.31 0.29
N TYR A 46 -5.82 -7.98 -0.58
CA TYR A 46 -4.71 -7.12 -0.23
C TYR A 46 -4.54 -6.00 -1.25
N PHE A 47 -4.09 -4.86 -0.74
CA PHE A 47 -3.67 -3.70 -1.51
C PHE A 47 -2.31 -3.27 -0.96
N GLY A 48 -1.31 -3.21 -1.83
CA GLY A 48 0.03 -2.75 -1.49
C GLY A 48 0.47 -1.67 -2.47
N ALA A 49 1.24 -0.70 -1.98
CA ALA A 49 1.99 0.21 -2.83
C ALA A 49 3.47 -0.17 -2.73
N ASN A 50 4.19 -0.08 -3.84
CA ASN A 50 5.61 -0.40 -3.89
C ASN A 50 6.34 0.62 -4.76
N THR A 51 7.63 0.78 -4.52
CA THR A 51 8.46 1.67 -5.32
C THR A 51 9.77 0.96 -5.63
N PHE A 52 9.89 0.46 -6.86
CA PHE A 52 11.08 -0.28 -7.30
C PHE A 52 12.03 0.63 -8.05
N ASP A 53 13.32 0.44 -7.82
CA ASP A 53 14.40 1.11 -8.55
C ASP A 53 15.30 0.06 -9.21
N PHE A 54 15.88 0.41 -10.36
CA PHE A 54 16.82 -0.46 -11.06
C PHE A 54 18.24 0.02 -10.86
N LYS A 55 19.09 -0.89 -10.37
CA LYS A 55 20.53 -0.70 -10.41
C LYS A 55 21.05 -1.30 -11.71
N ILE A 56 21.57 -0.44 -12.59
CA ILE A 56 22.20 -0.85 -13.84
C ILE A 56 23.72 -0.73 -13.67
N ASP A 57 24.43 -1.85 -13.76
CA ASP A 57 25.89 -1.88 -13.72
C ASP A 57 26.42 -1.89 -15.16
N TYR A 58 27.22 -0.89 -15.51
CA TYR A 58 27.80 -0.71 -16.85
C TYR A 58 29.22 -1.27 -16.90
N LYS A 59 29.54 -2.03 -17.96
CA LYS A 59 30.92 -2.53 -18.19
C LYS A 59 31.86 -1.44 -18.70
N ASP A 60 31.39 -0.64 -19.67
CA ASP A 60 32.13 0.48 -20.25
C ASP A 60 31.25 1.74 -20.19
N LEU A 61 31.55 2.63 -19.24
CA LEU A 61 30.84 3.89 -19.06
C LEU A 61 31.74 5.06 -19.47
N ASN A 62 31.27 5.91 -20.38
CA ASN A 62 32.01 7.08 -20.81
C ASN A 62 31.10 8.30 -20.99
N TYR A 63 31.15 9.21 -20.01
CA TYR A 63 30.36 10.45 -20.00
C TYR A 63 30.67 11.43 -21.14
N ARG A 64 31.81 11.27 -21.83
CA ARG A 64 32.23 12.10 -22.97
C ARG A 64 31.65 11.61 -24.29
N ASN A 65 31.17 10.36 -24.36
CA ASN A 65 30.49 9.82 -25.54
C ASN A 65 28.98 9.76 -25.28
N ALA A 66 28.20 10.42 -26.14
CA ALA A 66 26.74 10.47 -26.00
C ALA A 66 26.08 9.07 -26.04
N SER A 67 26.71 8.09 -26.69
CA SER A 67 26.21 6.72 -26.82
C SER A 67 26.60 5.79 -25.65
N LEU A 68 27.54 6.21 -24.80
CA LEU A 68 28.08 5.42 -23.67
C LEU A 68 27.79 6.07 -22.31
N ARG A 69 26.83 7.00 -22.27
CA ARG A 69 26.37 7.65 -21.06
C ARG A 69 25.39 6.74 -20.31
N GLU A 70 25.22 6.98 -19.02
CA GLU A 70 24.27 6.25 -18.18
C GLU A 70 22.82 6.39 -18.69
N ILE A 71 22.07 5.30 -18.58
CA ILE A 71 20.62 5.27 -18.81
C ILE A 71 19.98 5.78 -17.53
N GLN A 72 19.24 6.88 -17.62
CA GLN A 72 18.53 7.41 -16.47
C GLN A 72 17.24 6.61 -16.27
N THR A 73 16.97 6.24 -15.02
CA THR A 73 15.75 5.51 -14.66
C THR A 73 14.89 6.41 -13.80
N ASP A 74 13.64 6.58 -14.20
CA ASP A 74 12.68 7.41 -13.50
C ASP A 74 11.80 6.53 -12.61
N ARG A 75 12.01 6.63 -11.30
CA ARG A 75 11.31 5.81 -10.32
C ARG A 75 9.84 6.22 -10.24
N LYS A 76 8.93 5.29 -10.50
CA LYS A 76 7.47 5.49 -10.34
C LYS A 76 6.91 4.56 -9.27
N VAL A 77 5.84 5.02 -8.62
CA VAL A 77 5.09 4.20 -7.65
C VAL A 77 4.29 3.16 -8.42
N GLY A 78 4.45 1.91 -8.04
CA GLY A 78 3.61 0.78 -8.46
C GLY A 78 2.61 0.39 -7.37
N PHE A 79 1.64 -0.41 -7.75
CA PHE A 79 0.66 -0.96 -6.82
C PHE A 79 0.43 -2.45 -7.07
N ASN A 80 0.11 -3.17 -5.99
CA ASN A 80 -0.21 -4.58 -5.99
C ASN A 80 -1.62 -4.73 -5.45
N VAL A 81 -2.46 -5.45 -6.17
CA VAL A 81 -3.81 -5.77 -5.73
C VAL A 81 -4.08 -7.23 -5.97
N GLY A 82 -4.69 -7.90 -5.01
CA GLY A 82 -4.97 -9.31 -5.20
C GLY A 82 -5.85 -9.90 -4.12
N LEU A 83 -6.10 -11.19 -4.31
CA LEU A 83 -6.78 -12.03 -3.35
C LEU A 83 -5.71 -12.82 -2.59
N THR A 84 -5.98 -13.10 -1.33
CA THR A 84 -5.18 -14.06 -0.55
C THR A 84 -6.09 -15.20 -0.13
N GLY A 85 -5.63 -16.43 -0.36
CA GLY A 85 -6.27 -17.66 0.09
C GLY A 85 -5.28 -18.46 0.90
N SER A 86 -5.60 -18.76 2.15
CA SER A 86 -4.79 -19.60 3.03
C SER A 86 -5.55 -20.88 3.36
N ALA A 87 -4.89 -22.02 3.27
CA ALA A 87 -5.41 -23.32 3.62
C ALA A 87 -4.49 -23.97 4.65
N ARG A 88 -5.00 -24.20 5.87
CA ARG A 88 -4.30 -24.95 6.91
C ARG A 88 -4.34 -26.44 6.57
N LEU A 89 -3.19 -27.02 6.29
CA LEU A 89 -3.06 -28.45 6.00
C LEU A 89 -2.90 -29.25 7.30
N VAL A 90 -2.00 -28.80 8.18
CA VAL A 90 -1.80 -29.32 9.53
C VAL A 90 -1.59 -28.16 10.51
N ASN A 91 -1.62 -28.39 11.82
CA ASN A 91 -1.56 -27.34 12.85
C ASN A 91 -0.33 -26.41 12.79
N PHE A 92 0.69 -26.77 12.01
CA PHE A 92 1.95 -26.06 11.86
C PHE A 92 2.35 -25.87 10.37
N LEU A 93 1.43 -26.09 9.44
CA LEU A 93 1.67 -25.88 8.00
C LEU A 93 0.43 -25.29 7.33
N ASP A 94 0.60 -24.08 6.84
CA ASP A 94 -0.42 -23.34 6.09
C ASP A 94 0.07 -23.13 4.65
N LEU A 95 -0.76 -23.50 3.68
CA LEU A 95 -0.54 -23.20 2.27
C LEU A 95 -1.20 -21.87 1.94
N ARG A 96 -0.42 -20.85 1.58
CA ARG A 96 -0.92 -19.54 1.18
C ARG A 96 -0.73 -19.31 -0.32
N ILE A 97 -1.79 -18.82 -0.96
CA ILE A 97 -1.82 -18.49 -2.38
C ILE A 97 -2.25 -17.03 -2.51
N GLU A 98 -1.50 -16.26 -3.28
CA GLU A 98 -1.75 -14.84 -3.50
C GLU A 98 -1.92 -14.55 -5.00
N PRO A 99 -3.06 -14.94 -5.61
CA PRO A 99 -3.35 -14.52 -6.97
C PRO A 99 -3.63 -13.02 -6.98
N GLY A 100 -2.79 -12.28 -7.68
CA GLY A 100 -2.90 -10.82 -7.76
C GLY A 100 -2.28 -10.24 -9.02
N LEU A 101 -2.63 -8.98 -9.24
CA LEU A 101 -2.08 -8.11 -10.27
C LEU A 101 -1.06 -7.18 -9.63
N VAL A 102 0.16 -7.23 -10.16
CA VAL A 102 1.24 -6.33 -9.80
C VAL A 102 1.43 -5.35 -10.95
N TYR A 103 1.08 -4.09 -10.71
CA TYR A 103 1.20 -3.03 -11.71
C TYR A 103 2.39 -2.14 -11.41
N ASN A 104 3.43 -2.28 -12.24
CA ASN A 104 4.63 -1.46 -12.17
C ASN A 104 4.84 -0.73 -13.50
N LYS A 105 4.87 0.61 -13.41
CA LYS A 105 5.33 1.47 -14.49
C LYS A 105 6.79 1.82 -14.26
N ARG A 106 7.58 1.83 -15.32
CA ARG A 106 8.96 2.32 -15.30
C ARG A 106 9.24 3.14 -16.55
N VAL A 107 10.04 4.18 -16.40
CA VAL A 107 10.49 5.00 -17.53
C VAL A 107 12.00 4.92 -17.60
N LEU A 108 12.52 4.45 -18.73
CA LEU A 108 13.94 4.44 -19.04
C LEU A 108 14.22 5.56 -20.03
N ILE A 109 15.27 6.34 -19.77
CA ILE A 109 15.69 7.46 -20.60
C ILE A 109 17.06 7.11 -21.17
N PHE A 110 17.08 6.83 -22.48
CA PHE A 110 18.30 6.47 -23.18
C PHE A 110 19.05 7.71 -23.67
N PRO A 111 20.36 7.84 -23.41
CA PRO A 111 21.17 8.93 -23.94
C PRO A 111 21.49 8.70 -25.43
N GLY A 112 21.73 9.80 -26.16
CA GLY A 112 22.17 9.75 -27.56
C GLY A 112 21.09 10.02 -28.61
N PHE A 113 19.85 10.29 -28.19
CA PHE A 113 18.77 10.74 -29.07
C PHE A 113 18.56 12.26 -28.96
N SER A 114 18.31 12.92 -30.09
CA SER A 114 18.09 14.37 -30.15
C SER A 114 16.66 14.76 -29.76
N ASP A 115 15.68 13.90 -30.04
CA ASP A 115 14.29 14.11 -29.65
C ASP A 115 13.98 13.32 -28.37
N SER A 116 13.35 14.01 -27.41
CA SER A 116 12.83 13.46 -26.17
C SER A 116 11.90 12.26 -26.37
N LYS A 117 11.12 12.21 -27.46
CA LYS A 117 10.19 11.11 -27.73
C LYS A 117 10.90 9.80 -28.08
N ASP A 118 12.07 9.89 -28.70
CA ASP A 118 12.84 8.71 -29.11
C ASP A 118 13.68 8.15 -27.95
N ALA A 119 14.07 9.03 -27.01
CA ALA A 119 14.82 8.68 -25.81
C ALA A 119 13.98 7.97 -24.73
N LEU A 120 12.68 8.26 -24.66
CA LEU A 120 11.79 7.78 -23.61
C LEU A 120 11.21 6.39 -23.94
N ARG A 121 11.35 5.45 -23.01
CA ARG A 121 10.69 4.14 -23.09
C ARG A 121 9.92 3.83 -21.82
N ASP A 122 8.60 3.72 -21.98
CA ASP A 122 7.69 3.25 -20.95
C ASP A 122 7.67 1.73 -20.94
N LEU A 123 8.11 1.15 -19.83
CA LEU A 123 8.07 -0.29 -19.60
C LEU A 123 6.92 -0.61 -18.63
N ASN A 124 5.85 -1.19 -19.17
CA ASN A 124 4.78 -1.78 -18.38
C ASN A 124 5.08 -3.27 -18.20
N LEU A 125 5.43 -3.66 -16.97
CA LEU A 125 5.67 -5.07 -16.64
C LEU A 125 4.49 -5.59 -15.81
N PRO A 126 3.46 -6.18 -16.44
CA PRO A 126 2.48 -6.96 -15.71
C PRO A 126 3.13 -8.28 -15.30
N THR A 127 3.66 -8.35 -14.08
CA THR A 127 4.12 -9.62 -13.51
C THR A 127 2.92 -10.30 -12.84
N SER A 128 2.40 -11.37 -13.46
CA SER A 128 1.39 -12.25 -12.88
C SER A 128 2.05 -13.47 -12.24
N ILE A 129 1.64 -13.74 -11.00
CA ILE A 129 1.92 -14.93 -10.17
C ILE A 129 3.33 -14.99 -9.55
N PHE A 130 3.38 -14.86 -8.22
CA PHE A 130 4.46 -15.38 -7.39
C PHE A 130 3.87 -16.37 -6.37
N LEU A 131 4.33 -17.62 -6.43
CA LEU A 131 4.22 -18.58 -5.33
C LEU A 131 5.43 -18.34 -4.42
N TYR A 132 5.20 -17.91 -3.19
CA TYR A 132 6.24 -17.92 -2.15
C TYR A 132 6.07 -19.20 -1.33
N TYR A 133 7.18 -19.92 -1.11
CA TYR A 133 7.27 -21.10 -0.24
C TYR A 133 7.34 -20.68 1.23
#